data_AF-A0A914U208-F1
#
_entry.id   AF-A0A914U208-F1
#
_cell.length_a   1.000
_cell.length_b   1.000
_cell.length_c   1.000
_cell.angle_alpha   90.00
_cell.angle_beta   90.00
_cell.angle_gamma   90.00
#
_symmetry.space_group_name_H-M   'P 1'
#
loop_
_entity.id
_entity.type
_entity.pdbx_description
1 polymer ?
#
loop_
_entity_poly.entity_id
_entity_poly.type
_entity_poly.pdbx_seq_one_letter_code
_entity_poly.pdbx_strand_id
1 'polypeptide(L)'
;MKVLCLIFLLSFFYCCNGQGFLNGLGRQIGLDLPNPQQGGWGGRGGGGWGPGGGGPGQGDLGSMINNVGSFFAPQPHSRGIPPHVLRRIMRFCSRRPEHPKCRGHPEWVMNGRGNLPRLPIVGGGGIEIIEEIFPNLNFQLPPIPKLNLPDVLRNVPSVLRNYIPAPLLGQITEFARNAIRATCTSSKRCKEQSPDALNKRASIAEHESLVHKLFDKDKSQEQIDKEIEIRLARTQQVKQALIKKANLESEIEAENDGTFQKDILLTETQANTMINEIQSNRDEKEDPKAPPSMARMSRSALFLETTPTQRWPNDKPIQYMFDQSLNENDRGAVTAAIKEIESKTCVRFKMEKTKPSGSHIYYIKASSSQICGLSYIGRVEPVNPIYLTFTCGNPTGIAIHETLHALGLNHEQLRGDRDQFIKINWENVNPQNYDFFAIADSKQFTSYGVKYDYGSIMHYNQFIASQFPNKPTMTAKVDPTKNNPLMGQRNTLSPKDIEIISKMYCVPGCEDKNVYCGAWALGNFCTTPAQKGWMELNCKKSCSLC
;
A
#
# COMPACT_ATOMS: atom_id res chain seq x y z
N MET A 1 -30.80 -7.12 49.58
CA MET A 1 -32.10 -7.68 50.05
C MET A 1 -32.39 -8.89 49.17
N LYS A 2 -32.12 -10.14 49.62
CA LYS A 2 -33.10 -11.10 50.21
C LYS A 2 -34.37 -11.21 49.33
N VAL A 3 -34.89 -12.36 48.84
CA VAL A 3 -34.74 -13.80 49.19
C VAL A 3 -35.67 -14.62 48.24
N LEU A 4 -35.31 -15.90 47.94
CA LEU A 4 -36.07 -17.10 47.46
C LEU A 4 -37.04 -17.02 46.23
N CYS A 5 -37.06 -17.90 45.21
CA CYS A 5 -36.79 -19.34 44.95
C CYS A 5 -37.97 -20.32 45.22
N LEU A 6 -38.49 -20.98 44.17
CA LEU A 6 -39.13 -22.33 44.10
C LEU A 6 -39.53 -22.63 42.62
N ILE A 7 -38.75 -23.37 41.81
CA ILE A 7 -38.64 -24.85 41.60
C ILE A 7 -39.80 -25.45 40.78
N PHE A 8 -39.49 -26.00 39.58
CA PHE A 8 -39.67 -27.42 39.23
C PHE A 8 -38.72 -27.85 38.09
N LEU A 9 -38.06 -28.98 38.31
CA LEU A 9 -37.01 -29.72 37.57
C LEU A 9 -37.67 -30.96 36.91
N LEU A 10 -37.28 -31.51 35.74
CA LEU A 10 -36.19 -32.49 35.45
C LEU A 10 -36.64 -33.19 34.12
N SER A 11 -35.83 -33.54 33.11
CA SER A 11 -34.72 -34.53 33.03
C SER A 11 -34.17 -34.48 31.57
N PHE A 12 -32.96 -34.83 31.13
CA PHE A 12 -31.99 -35.88 31.50
C PHE A 12 -30.60 -35.53 30.94
N PHE A 13 -29.53 -35.87 31.67
CA PHE A 13 -28.12 -35.93 31.25
C PHE A 13 -27.53 -37.21 31.87
N TYR A 14 -26.66 -37.95 31.16
CA TYR A 14 -25.62 -38.89 31.66
C TYR A 14 -24.91 -39.45 30.38
N CYS A 15 -23.59 -39.65 30.22
CA CYS A 15 -22.45 -39.74 31.15
C CYS A 15 -21.06 -39.64 30.44
N CYS A 16 -20.10 -38.95 31.13
CA CYS A 16 -18.62 -39.09 31.32
C CYS A 16 -17.62 -39.56 30.24
N ASN A 17 -16.44 -38.92 30.01
CA ASN A 17 -15.21 -38.66 30.83
C ASN A 17 -14.46 -39.94 31.29
N GLY A 18 -13.12 -40.13 31.25
CA GLY A 18 -11.95 -39.29 30.91
C GLY A 18 -10.60 -40.00 31.27
N GLN A 19 -9.48 -39.29 31.04
CA GLN A 19 -8.10 -39.43 31.59
C GLN A 19 -7.21 -40.66 31.29
N GLY A 20 -5.88 -40.43 31.22
CA GLY A 20 -4.85 -41.45 30.92
C GLY A 20 -3.73 -41.54 31.96
N PHE A 21 -2.79 -42.50 31.79
CA PHE A 21 -1.35 -42.47 32.16
C PHE A 21 -0.65 -43.82 31.86
N LEU A 22 0.54 -43.75 31.25
CA LEU A 22 1.75 -44.62 31.24
C LEU A 22 1.78 -46.16 30.97
N ASN A 23 2.87 -46.50 30.25
CA ASN A 23 3.70 -47.72 30.19
C ASN A 23 3.41 -48.84 29.16
N GLY A 24 4.30 -48.94 28.17
CA GLY A 24 5.26 -50.04 28.10
C GLY A 24 4.94 -51.26 27.21
N LEU A 25 5.88 -51.53 26.29
CA LEU A 25 6.21 -52.82 25.64
C LEU A 25 5.31 -53.32 24.49
N GLY A 26 5.91 -53.30 23.29
CA GLY A 26 6.38 -54.56 22.70
C GLY A 26 5.63 -55.14 21.51
N ARG A 27 6.32 -55.09 20.36
CA ARG A 27 6.28 -56.01 19.21
C ARG A 27 5.04 -55.97 18.30
N GLN A 28 5.22 -55.50 17.06
CA GLN A 28 5.71 -56.23 15.86
C GLN A 28 4.57 -56.97 15.18
N ILE A 29 4.17 -56.49 14.00
CA ILE A 29 3.76 -57.12 12.73
C ILE A 29 3.32 -55.88 11.90
N GLY A 30 3.98 -55.42 10.84
CA GLY A 30 4.47 -56.15 9.67
C GLY A 30 3.53 -55.83 8.50
N LEU A 31 4.12 -55.37 7.38
CA LEU A 31 3.59 -55.31 6.01
C LEU A 31 3.08 -53.95 5.49
N ASP A 32 4.04 -53.24 4.89
CA ASP A 32 4.12 -52.87 3.46
C ASP A 32 2.93 -52.22 2.75
N LEU A 33 3.21 -50.98 2.31
CA LEU A 33 2.54 -50.25 1.23
C LEU A 33 2.63 -51.02 -0.10
N PRO A 34 1.64 -50.83 -0.98
CA PRO A 34 2.00 -50.24 -2.27
C PRO A 34 0.98 -49.21 -2.78
N ASN A 35 1.52 -48.16 -3.40
CA ASN A 35 0.88 -47.37 -4.46
C ASN A 35 1.24 -48.09 -5.79
N PRO A 36 0.40 -48.19 -6.86
CA PRO A 36 0.14 -47.04 -7.73
C PRO A 36 -1.17 -47.05 -8.57
N GLN A 37 -1.57 -45.85 -9.00
CA GLN A 37 -2.17 -45.46 -10.30
C GLN A 37 -3.51 -46.04 -10.85
N GLN A 38 -4.31 -45.06 -11.35
CA GLN A 38 -5.29 -45.07 -12.46
C GLN A 38 -6.69 -45.69 -12.25
N GLY A 39 -7.71 -44.90 -12.63
CA GLY A 39 -9.10 -45.35 -12.81
C GLY A 39 -10.10 -44.19 -12.73
N GLY A 40 -10.50 -43.64 -13.87
CA GLY A 40 -11.50 -42.58 -13.95
C GLY A 40 -12.93 -43.07 -13.80
N TRP A 41 -13.85 -42.15 -13.52
CA TRP A 41 -15.28 -42.29 -13.81
C TRP A 41 -15.82 -40.97 -14.32
N GLY A 42 -16.36 -41.00 -15.53
CA GLY A 42 -17.17 -39.92 -16.10
C GLY A 42 -18.60 -39.98 -15.58
N GLY A 43 -19.23 -38.80 -15.49
CA GLY A 43 -20.65 -38.64 -15.24
C GLY A 43 -21.10 -37.31 -15.83
N ARG A 44 -21.75 -37.37 -17.00
CA ARG A 44 -22.38 -36.24 -17.70
C ARG A 44 -23.59 -35.75 -16.90
N GLY A 45 -23.70 -34.42 -16.77
CA GLY A 45 -24.92 -33.73 -16.37
C GLY A 45 -24.92 -32.34 -16.99
N GLY A 46 -25.49 -32.22 -18.20
CA GLY A 46 -25.65 -30.97 -18.91
C GLY A 46 -26.83 -30.18 -18.37
N GLY A 47 -26.62 -28.90 -18.09
CA GLY A 47 -27.65 -27.89 -17.84
C GLY A 47 -27.25 -26.62 -18.58
N GLY A 48 -27.90 -26.37 -19.71
CA GLY A 48 -27.63 -25.23 -20.58
C GLY A 48 -28.08 -23.91 -19.97
N TRP A 49 -27.25 -22.88 -20.13
CA TRP A 49 -27.62 -21.49 -19.89
C TRP A 49 -28.17 -20.90 -21.20
N GLY A 50 -29.48 -20.66 -21.24
CA GLY A 50 -30.13 -19.85 -22.28
C GLY A 50 -30.01 -18.35 -21.97
N PRO A 51 -30.06 -17.46 -22.98
CA PRO A 51 -29.85 -16.03 -22.81
C PRO A 51 -31.16 -15.34 -22.42
N GLY A 52 -31.21 -14.72 -21.24
CA GLY A 52 -32.27 -13.81 -20.80
C GLY A 52 -31.71 -12.39 -20.67
N GLY A 53 -32.29 -11.44 -21.39
CA GLY A 53 -31.83 -10.06 -21.52
C GLY A 53 -32.11 -9.16 -20.31
N GLY A 54 -31.38 -8.04 -20.29
CA GLY A 54 -31.56 -6.91 -19.39
C GLY A 54 -30.26 -6.12 -19.20
N GLY A 55 -30.10 -5.04 -19.97
CA GLY A 55 -29.04 -4.03 -19.73
C GLY A 55 -29.23 -3.32 -18.38
N PRO A 56 -28.23 -2.57 -17.88
CA PRO A 56 -27.67 -1.43 -18.62
C PRO A 56 -26.13 -1.36 -18.64
N GLY A 57 -25.58 -0.75 -19.71
CA GLY A 57 -24.19 -0.27 -19.75
C GLY A 57 -23.22 -1.07 -20.62
N GLN A 58 -23.63 -1.55 -21.80
CA GLN A 58 -22.66 -1.88 -22.85
C GLN A 58 -22.02 -0.56 -23.36
N GLY A 59 -20.89 -0.17 -22.76
CA GLY A 59 -19.91 0.57 -23.54
C GLY A 59 -19.43 -0.34 -24.66
N ASP A 60 -19.69 0.03 -25.91
CA ASP A 60 -19.31 -0.76 -27.08
C ASP A 60 -17.81 -1.04 -27.07
N LEU A 61 -17.44 -2.30 -26.83
CA LEU A 61 -16.05 -2.76 -26.82
C LEU A 61 -15.39 -2.60 -28.21
N GLY A 62 -16.21 -2.48 -29.28
CA GLY A 62 -15.76 -2.13 -30.63
C GLY A 62 -15.22 -0.70 -30.74
N SER A 63 -15.82 0.28 -30.04
CA SER A 63 -15.33 1.66 -29.98
C SER A 63 -13.91 1.77 -29.38
N MET A 64 -13.62 0.97 -28.35
CA MET A 64 -12.30 0.93 -27.70
C MET A 64 -11.21 0.36 -28.61
N ILE A 65 -11.58 -0.40 -29.64
CA ILE A 65 -10.62 -0.94 -30.62
C ILE A 65 -10.52 -0.05 -31.84
N ASN A 66 -11.62 0.62 -32.20
CA ASN A 66 -11.62 1.66 -33.21
C ASN A 66 -10.67 2.80 -32.85
N ASN A 67 -10.50 3.10 -31.56
CA ASN A 67 -9.57 4.10 -31.05
C ASN A 67 -8.18 3.54 -30.66
N VAL A 68 -7.79 2.34 -31.14
CA VAL A 68 -6.44 1.79 -30.93
C VAL A 68 -5.33 2.72 -31.45
N GLY A 69 -5.61 3.51 -32.49
CA GLY A 69 -4.72 4.56 -32.98
C GLY A 69 -4.65 5.82 -32.11
N SER A 70 -5.43 5.86 -31.03
CA SER A 70 -5.65 7.04 -30.16
C SER A 70 -5.21 6.80 -28.71
N PHE A 71 -4.78 5.59 -28.34
CA PHE A 71 -4.26 5.36 -26.98
C PHE A 71 -2.86 5.96 -26.81
N PHE A 72 -2.52 6.25 -25.57
CA PHE A 72 -1.26 6.89 -25.23
C PHE A 72 -0.33 5.85 -24.55
N ALA A 73 0.92 5.71 -25.01
CA ALA A 73 1.95 4.79 -24.48
C ALA A 73 3.07 5.52 -23.70
N PRO A 74 3.45 5.09 -22.46
CA PRO A 74 4.03 5.96 -21.44
C PRO A 74 5.56 5.98 -21.35
N GLN A 75 6.11 7.17 -21.00
CA GLN A 75 7.49 7.58 -20.68
C GLN A 75 8.39 8.01 -21.87
N PRO A 76 9.30 9.00 -21.67
CA PRO A 76 10.20 9.51 -22.71
C PRO A 76 11.15 8.47 -23.33
N HIS A 77 11.29 7.30 -22.70
CA HIS A 77 12.19 6.22 -23.11
C HIS A 77 11.56 4.82 -23.11
N SER A 78 10.25 4.65 -22.83
CA SER A 78 9.55 3.38 -23.10
C SER A 78 8.54 3.56 -24.20
N ARG A 79 8.91 3.08 -25.38
CA ARG A 79 8.02 2.93 -26.53
C ARG A 79 7.18 1.65 -26.33
N GLY A 80 6.02 1.73 -25.68
CA GLY A 80 5.20 0.52 -25.47
C GLY A 80 3.80 0.74 -24.87
N ILE A 81 2.83 -0.10 -25.27
CA ILE A 81 1.44 -0.04 -24.80
C ILE A 81 1.37 -0.19 -23.27
N PRO A 82 0.58 0.64 -22.54
CA PRO A 82 0.38 0.44 -21.11
C PRO A 82 -0.12 -0.97 -20.79
N PRO A 83 0.39 -1.65 -19.74
CA PRO A 83 0.05 -3.04 -19.42
C PRO A 83 -1.45 -3.36 -19.39
N HIS A 84 -2.28 -2.45 -18.89
CA HIS A 84 -3.73 -2.62 -18.81
C HIS A 84 -4.46 -2.44 -20.15
N VAL A 85 -3.96 -1.55 -21.01
CA VAL A 85 -4.47 -1.39 -22.38
C VAL A 85 -4.14 -2.64 -23.20
N LEU A 86 -2.91 -3.15 -23.09
CA LEU A 86 -2.49 -4.39 -23.74
C LEU A 86 -3.38 -5.56 -23.28
N ARG A 87 -3.62 -5.68 -21.97
CA ARG A 87 -4.49 -6.73 -21.42
C ARG A 87 -5.93 -6.63 -21.96
N ARG A 88 -6.46 -5.42 -22.15
CA ARG A 88 -7.78 -5.18 -22.76
C ARG A 88 -7.81 -5.63 -24.23
N ILE A 89 -6.78 -5.32 -25.00
CA ILE A 89 -6.61 -5.77 -26.40
C ILE A 89 -6.57 -7.30 -26.45
N MET A 90 -5.72 -7.93 -25.62
CA MET A 90 -5.61 -9.40 -25.55
C MET A 90 -6.96 -10.07 -25.24
N ARG A 91 -7.75 -9.54 -24.29
CA ARG A 91 -9.09 -10.08 -23.99
C ARG A 91 -10.05 -9.96 -25.14
N PHE A 92 -10.01 -8.85 -25.86
CA PHE A 92 -10.91 -8.69 -26.99
C PHE A 92 -10.53 -9.65 -28.10
N CYS A 93 -9.26 -9.68 -28.48
CA CYS A 93 -8.82 -10.50 -29.60
C CYS A 93 -8.91 -12.00 -29.31
N SER A 94 -8.80 -12.41 -28.05
CA SER A 94 -9.06 -13.80 -27.68
C SER A 94 -10.53 -14.19 -27.73
N ARG A 95 -11.45 -13.23 -27.59
CA ARG A 95 -12.91 -13.45 -27.68
C ARG A 95 -13.45 -13.27 -29.09
N ARG A 96 -12.78 -12.47 -29.92
CA ARG A 96 -13.16 -12.15 -31.30
C ARG A 96 -11.95 -12.26 -32.23
N PRO A 97 -11.37 -13.46 -32.37
CA PRO A 97 -10.17 -13.66 -33.19
C PRO A 97 -10.36 -13.27 -34.66
N GLU A 98 -11.59 -13.31 -35.16
CA GLU A 98 -11.99 -12.97 -36.53
C GLU A 98 -12.05 -11.46 -36.82
N HIS A 99 -12.04 -10.62 -35.77
CA HIS A 99 -12.18 -9.17 -35.90
C HIS A 99 -11.04 -8.59 -36.75
N PRO A 100 -11.30 -7.65 -37.69
CA PRO A 100 -10.29 -7.12 -38.61
C PRO A 100 -9.02 -6.61 -37.93
N LYS A 101 -9.15 -5.97 -36.76
CA LYS A 101 -8.02 -5.44 -35.99
C LYS A 101 -7.22 -6.49 -35.20
N CYS A 102 -7.70 -7.72 -35.10
CA CYS A 102 -7.00 -8.83 -34.44
C CYS A 102 -6.29 -9.74 -35.44
N ARG A 103 -6.56 -9.58 -36.74
CA ARG A 103 -5.89 -10.32 -37.81
C ARG A 103 -4.43 -9.89 -37.89
N GLY A 104 -3.52 -10.85 -37.74
CA GLY A 104 -2.07 -10.61 -37.78
C GLY A 104 -1.44 -10.35 -36.40
N HIS A 105 -2.21 -10.31 -35.32
CA HIS A 105 -1.61 -10.33 -33.98
C HIS A 105 -1.02 -11.71 -33.65
N PRO A 106 0.12 -11.77 -32.93
CA PRO A 106 0.75 -13.03 -32.58
C PRO A 106 -0.17 -13.94 -31.77
N GLU A 107 0.05 -15.25 -31.87
CA GLU A 107 -0.78 -16.29 -31.22
C GLU A 107 -0.97 -16.05 -29.71
N TRP A 108 0.04 -15.51 -29.02
CA TRP A 108 -0.04 -15.21 -27.58
C TRP A 108 -1.03 -14.08 -27.23
N VAL A 109 -1.33 -13.17 -28.17
CA VAL A 109 -2.40 -12.16 -28.03
C VAL A 109 -3.78 -12.82 -28.16
N MET A 110 -3.86 -13.90 -28.93
CA MET A 110 -5.10 -14.57 -29.34
C MET A 110 -5.50 -15.72 -28.40
N ASN A 111 -4.54 -16.36 -27.70
CA ASN A 111 -4.75 -17.60 -26.95
C ASN A 111 -5.37 -17.46 -25.53
N GLY A 112 -6.04 -16.33 -25.23
CA GLY A 112 -6.69 -16.10 -23.93
C GLY A 112 -8.02 -16.83 -23.76
N ARG A 113 -8.04 -18.01 -23.11
CA ARG A 113 -9.24 -18.81 -22.79
C ARG A 113 -10.17 -18.15 -21.74
N GLY A 114 -10.75 -16.99 -22.03
CA GLY A 114 -11.81 -16.33 -21.23
C GLY A 114 -11.39 -15.69 -19.91
N ASN A 115 -10.28 -16.12 -19.30
CA ASN A 115 -9.68 -15.55 -18.08
C ASN A 115 -8.88 -14.27 -18.34
N LEU A 116 -8.56 -13.49 -17.28
CA LEU A 116 -7.66 -12.34 -17.39
C LEU A 116 -6.30 -12.82 -17.97
N PRO A 117 -5.87 -12.33 -19.15
CA PRO A 117 -4.63 -12.78 -19.74
C PRO A 117 -3.44 -12.34 -18.88
N ARG A 118 -2.51 -13.26 -18.62
CA ARG A 118 -1.22 -12.93 -18.02
C ARG A 118 -0.37 -12.20 -19.05
N LEU A 119 0.20 -11.07 -18.64
CA LEU A 119 1.16 -10.35 -19.48
C LEU A 119 2.42 -11.19 -19.66
N PRO A 120 2.93 -11.36 -20.90
CA PRO A 120 4.14 -12.12 -21.18
C PRO A 120 5.40 -11.42 -20.62
N ILE A 121 6.47 -12.19 -20.36
CA ILE A 121 7.81 -11.64 -20.14
C ILE A 121 8.33 -11.19 -21.49
N VAL A 122 8.26 -9.89 -21.76
CA VAL A 122 8.82 -9.33 -22.98
C VAL A 122 10.23 -8.83 -22.63
N GLY A 123 11.25 -9.64 -22.95
CA GLY A 123 12.65 -9.19 -22.84
C GLY A 123 12.92 -7.98 -23.74
N GLY A 124 14.07 -7.32 -23.57
CA GLY A 124 14.38 -6.03 -24.23
C GLY A 124 14.16 -5.97 -25.76
N GLY A 125 14.22 -7.10 -26.49
CA GLY A 125 13.93 -7.15 -27.93
C GLY A 125 12.46 -7.41 -28.32
N GLY A 126 11.57 -7.74 -27.38
CA GLY A 126 10.14 -7.93 -27.69
C GLY A 126 9.32 -6.65 -27.61
N ILE A 127 9.89 -5.56 -27.07
CA ILE A 127 9.31 -4.21 -27.14
C ILE A 127 9.28 -3.75 -28.61
N GLU A 128 10.33 -4.07 -29.38
CA GLU A 128 10.40 -3.81 -30.83
C GLU A 128 9.25 -4.49 -31.59
N ILE A 129 8.87 -5.72 -31.20
CA ILE A 129 7.71 -6.43 -31.78
C ILE A 129 6.39 -5.72 -31.45
N ILE A 130 6.25 -5.16 -30.24
CA ILE A 130 5.05 -4.39 -29.86
C ILE A 130 4.99 -3.05 -30.64
N GLU A 131 6.15 -2.41 -30.87
CA GLU A 131 6.30 -1.19 -31.66
C GLU A 131 5.92 -1.41 -33.14
N GLU A 132 6.30 -2.53 -33.75
CA GLU A 132 5.91 -2.90 -35.12
C GLU A 132 4.40 -3.10 -35.28
N ILE A 133 3.74 -3.61 -34.24
CA ILE A 133 2.31 -3.93 -34.27
C ILE A 133 1.44 -2.68 -33.98
N PHE A 134 1.94 -1.71 -33.20
CA PHE A 134 1.19 -0.52 -32.77
C PHE A 134 2.00 0.78 -32.88
N PRO A 135 2.31 1.26 -34.11
CA PRO A 135 3.32 2.29 -34.35
C PRO A 135 2.97 3.73 -33.91
N ASN A 136 1.74 4.01 -33.48
CA ASN A 136 1.22 5.39 -33.32
C ASN A 136 0.91 5.84 -31.88
N LEU A 137 1.50 5.22 -30.86
CA LEU A 137 1.19 5.54 -29.46
C LEU A 137 2.28 6.48 -28.88
N ASN A 138 1.93 7.74 -28.62
CA ASN A 138 2.87 8.72 -28.03
C ASN A 138 2.24 9.41 -26.81
N PHE A 139 2.52 8.92 -25.59
CA PHE A 139 2.14 9.60 -24.35
C PHE A 139 3.28 10.47 -23.86
N GLN A 140 2.98 11.75 -23.68
CA GLN A 140 3.83 12.63 -22.91
C GLN A 140 3.22 12.78 -21.53
N LEU A 141 3.98 12.35 -20.51
CA LEU A 141 3.66 12.72 -19.15
C LEU A 141 3.67 14.24 -19.05
N PRO A 142 2.66 14.86 -18.41
CA PRO A 142 2.73 16.28 -18.15
C PRO A 142 4.03 16.59 -17.36
N PRO A 143 4.57 17.82 -17.44
CA PRO A 143 5.67 18.20 -16.58
C PRO A 143 5.24 18.12 -15.11
N ILE A 144 6.17 17.78 -14.22
CA ILE A 144 5.90 17.77 -12.78
C ILE A 144 5.72 19.23 -12.33
N PRO A 145 4.55 19.62 -11.78
CA PRO A 145 4.37 20.97 -11.27
C PRO A 145 5.33 21.25 -10.12
N LYS A 146 6.05 22.37 -10.16
CA LYS A 146 6.85 22.82 -9.01
C LYS A 146 5.91 23.27 -7.89
N LEU A 147 6.01 22.64 -6.73
CA LEU A 147 5.22 22.98 -5.56
C LEU A 147 6.06 23.85 -4.61
N ASN A 148 5.54 25.03 -4.26
CA ASN A 148 6.14 25.91 -3.27
C ASN A 148 5.74 25.45 -1.86
N LEU A 149 6.56 24.61 -1.25
CA LEU A 149 6.31 24.10 0.09
C LEU A 149 6.83 25.11 1.13
N PRO A 150 6.02 25.48 2.15
CA PRO A 150 6.43 26.42 3.19
C PRO A 150 7.68 25.95 3.95
N ASP A 151 8.55 26.87 4.34
CA ASP A 151 9.63 26.55 5.28
C ASP A 151 9.06 26.40 6.70
N VAL A 152 8.64 25.18 7.00
CA VAL A 152 8.23 24.65 8.30
C VAL A 152 9.26 24.84 9.44
N LEU A 153 10.52 25.16 9.15
CA LEU A 153 11.54 25.46 10.16
C LEU A 153 11.76 26.95 10.37
N ARG A 154 11.03 27.79 9.64
CA ARG A 154 11.00 29.22 9.88
C ARG A 154 10.52 29.47 11.31
N ASN A 155 11.30 30.26 12.05
CA ASN A 155 11.02 30.63 13.46
C ASN A 155 11.10 29.47 14.48
N VAL A 156 11.68 28.32 14.12
CA VAL A 156 11.97 27.24 15.07
C VAL A 156 13.30 27.50 15.80
N PRO A 157 13.38 27.37 17.14
CA PRO A 157 14.64 27.45 17.89
C PRO A 157 15.73 26.55 17.32
N SER A 158 16.99 27.01 17.33
CA SER A 158 18.13 26.26 16.76
C SER A 158 18.31 24.89 17.39
N VAL A 159 18.12 24.76 18.71
CA VAL A 159 18.20 23.49 19.44
C VAL A 159 17.19 22.47 18.90
N LEU A 160 15.94 22.90 18.66
CA LEU A 160 14.89 22.04 18.10
C LEU A 160 15.16 21.69 16.63
N ARG A 161 15.68 22.64 15.84
CA ARG A 161 16.14 22.37 14.46
C ARG A 161 17.21 21.29 14.40
N ASN A 162 18.10 21.26 15.39
CA ASN A 162 19.19 20.28 15.45
C ASN A 162 18.76 18.91 15.99
N TYR A 163 17.50 18.74 16.42
CA TYR A 163 16.98 17.48 16.97
C TYR A 163 16.07 16.72 15.97
N ILE A 164 16.02 17.14 14.72
CA ILE A 164 15.16 16.48 13.72
C ILE A 164 15.78 15.13 13.31
N PRO A 165 15.06 13.99 13.46
CA PRO A 165 15.62 12.68 13.16
C PRO A 165 16.08 12.54 11.69
N ALA A 166 17.24 11.91 11.51
CA ALA A 166 17.77 11.39 10.26
C ALA A 166 17.75 9.84 10.32
N PRO A 167 17.67 9.09 9.21
CA PRO A 167 17.90 9.49 7.80
C PRO A 167 16.76 10.23 7.08
N LEU A 168 17.14 10.92 5.99
CA LEU A 168 16.21 11.60 5.08
C LEU A 168 15.56 10.61 4.09
N LEU A 169 14.40 10.99 3.53
CA LEU A 169 13.71 10.24 2.48
C LEU A 169 14.66 9.90 1.32
N GLY A 170 14.80 8.61 1.02
CA GLY A 170 15.63 8.09 -0.07
C GLY A 170 17.13 8.04 0.21
N GLN A 171 17.60 8.44 1.39
CA GLN A 171 19.01 8.28 1.78
C GLN A 171 19.25 6.94 2.47
N ILE A 172 20.40 6.35 2.17
CA ILE A 172 20.90 5.14 2.82
C ILE A 172 22.36 5.29 3.20
N THR A 173 22.78 4.48 4.17
CA THR A 173 24.19 4.35 4.54
C THR A 173 25.00 3.74 3.39
N GLU A 174 26.30 4.01 3.38
CA GLU A 174 27.22 3.40 2.41
C GLU A 174 27.23 1.87 2.51
N PHE A 175 27.16 1.32 3.72
CA PHE A 175 27.04 -0.12 3.96
C PHE A 175 25.80 -0.71 3.25
N ALA A 176 24.63 -0.07 3.43
CA ALA A 176 23.40 -0.50 2.78
C ALA A 176 23.52 -0.44 1.25
N ARG A 177 24.08 0.65 0.71
CA ARG A 177 24.30 0.81 -0.73
C ARG A 177 25.18 -0.32 -1.29
N ASN A 178 26.28 -0.63 -0.61
CA ASN A 178 27.21 -1.67 -1.03
C ASN A 178 26.59 -3.07 -0.97
N ALA A 179 25.80 -3.37 0.07
CA ALA A 179 25.06 -4.63 0.18
C ALA A 179 24.06 -4.82 -0.99
N ILE A 180 23.36 -3.75 -1.36
CA ILE A 180 22.43 -3.77 -2.48
C ILE A 180 23.17 -3.98 -3.82
N ARG A 181 24.28 -3.24 -4.04
CA ARG A 181 25.12 -3.40 -5.25
C ARG A 181 25.66 -4.82 -5.39
N ALA A 182 26.15 -5.41 -4.30
CA ALA A 182 26.66 -6.78 -4.29
C ALA A 182 25.56 -7.78 -4.71
N THR A 183 24.35 -7.60 -4.19
CA THR A 183 23.18 -8.42 -4.55
C THR A 183 22.90 -8.33 -6.06
N CYS A 184 22.84 -7.13 -6.63
CA CYS A 184 22.56 -6.96 -8.06
C CYS A 184 23.69 -7.37 -8.99
N THR A 185 24.95 -7.32 -8.54
CA THR A 185 26.07 -7.85 -9.33
C THR A 185 25.99 -9.37 -9.45
N SER A 186 25.51 -10.04 -8.39
CA SER A 186 25.33 -11.50 -8.37
C SER A 186 24.06 -11.98 -9.10
N SER A 187 23.07 -11.09 -9.29
CA SER A 187 21.76 -11.40 -9.87
C SER A 187 21.44 -10.44 -11.01
N LYS A 188 21.46 -10.93 -12.27
CA LYS A 188 21.09 -10.13 -13.46
C LYS A 188 19.65 -9.59 -13.45
N ARG A 189 18.84 -9.95 -12.45
CA ARG A 189 17.40 -9.66 -12.38
C ARG A 189 17.04 -8.29 -11.79
N CYS A 190 17.98 -7.56 -11.19
CA CYS A 190 17.66 -6.26 -10.58
C CYS A 190 17.16 -5.18 -11.55
N LYS A 191 17.30 -5.40 -12.87
CA LYS A 191 16.78 -4.52 -13.93
C LYS A 191 15.64 -5.15 -14.74
N GLU A 192 15.21 -6.37 -14.40
CA GLU A 192 14.17 -7.07 -15.13
C GLU A 192 12.83 -6.85 -14.43
N GLN A 193 11.79 -6.47 -15.19
CA GLN A 193 10.44 -6.36 -14.66
C GLN A 193 9.81 -7.75 -14.52
N SER A 194 9.30 -8.07 -13.34
CA SER A 194 8.55 -9.31 -13.11
C SER A 194 7.18 -9.27 -13.79
N PRO A 195 6.71 -10.35 -14.43
CA PRO A 195 5.33 -10.46 -14.89
C PRO A 195 4.32 -10.22 -13.80
N ASP A 196 4.62 -10.65 -12.57
CA ASP A 196 3.72 -10.50 -11.45
C ASP A 196 3.54 -9.02 -11.10
N ALA A 197 4.61 -8.22 -11.14
CA ALA A 197 4.54 -6.78 -10.98
C ALA A 197 3.68 -6.13 -12.07
N LEU A 198 3.98 -6.40 -13.34
CA LEU A 198 3.22 -5.85 -14.47
C LEU A 198 1.75 -6.28 -14.42
N ASN A 199 1.49 -7.51 -13.97
CA ASN A 199 0.14 -8.02 -13.81
C ASN A 199 -0.61 -7.36 -12.64
N LYS A 200 0.06 -7.10 -11.52
CA LYS A 200 -0.49 -6.33 -10.39
C LYS A 200 -0.85 -4.93 -10.86
N ARG A 201 0.09 -4.23 -11.52
CA ARG A 201 -0.11 -2.90 -12.09
C ARG A 201 -1.32 -2.82 -13.02
N ALA A 202 -1.41 -3.77 -13.96
CA ALA A 202 -2.53 -3.81 -14.89
C ALA A 202 -3.87 -4.12 -14.20
N SER A 203 -3.86 -4.90 -13.12
CA SER A 203 -5.07 -5.17 -12.33
C SER A 203 -5.54 -3.94 -11.56
N ILE A 204 -4.62 -3.18 -10.99
CA ILE A 204 -4.91 -1.89 -10.33
C ILE A 204 -5.55 -0.92 -11.32
N ALA A 205 -4.97 -0.76 -12.51
CA ALA A 205 -5.51 0.12 -13.53
C ALA A 205 -6.94 -0.27 -13.96
N GLU A 206 -7.24 -1.56 -14.06
CA GLU A 206 -8.60 -2.03 -14.36
C GLU A 206 -9.59 -1.69 -13.25
N HIS A 207 -9.18 -1.88 -12.00
CA HIS A 207 -9.95 -1.52 -10.83
C HIS A 207 -10.24 -0.02 -10.76
N GLU A 208 -9.22 0.82 -10.97
CA GLU A 208 -9.39 2.27 -11.02
C GLU A 208 -10.30 2.67 -12.18
N SER A 209 -10.19 2.02 -13.35
CA SER A 209 -11.07 2.29 -14.48
C SER A 209 -12.53 1.96 -14.17
N LEU A 210 -12.80 0.89 -13.42
CA LEU A 210 -14.16 0.55 -12.97
C LEU A 210 -14.69 1.59 -12.00
N VAL A 211 -13.89 2.03 -11.03
CA VAL A 211 -14.27 3.10 -10.09
C VAL A 211 -14.56 4.39 -10.85
N HIS A 212 -13.68 4.82 -11.76
CA HIS A 212 -13.93 6.01 -12.58
C HIS A 212 -15.23 5.90 -13.40
N LYS A 213 -15.53 4.76 -14.03
CA LYS A 213 -16.79 4.59 -14.78
C LYS A 213 -18.04 4.68 -13.91
N LEU A 214 -17.96 4.20 -12.66
CA LEU A 214 -19.08 4.24 -11.73
C LEU A 214 -19.34 5.67 -11.24
N PHE A 215 -18.28 6.46 -11.04
CA PHE A 215 -18.37 7.73 -10.34
C PHE A 215 -18.16 8.98 -11.21
N ASP A 216 -17.49 8.88 -12.36
CA ASP A 216 -17.17 9.94 -13.33
C ASP A 216 -17.81 9.64 -14.71
N LYS A 217 -19.16 9.64 -14.78
CA LYS A 217 -19.91 9.22 -15.98
C LYS A 217 -19.64 10.06 -17.24
N ASP A 218 -19.14 11.28 -17.06
CA ASP A 218 -18.90 12.22 -18.17
C ASP A 218 -17.52 12.04 -18.83
N LYS A 219 -16.62 11.26 -18.22
CA LYS A 219 -15.28 11.00 -18.78
C LYS A 219 -15.32 9.89 -19.82
N SER A 220 -14.66 10.13 -20.96
CA SER A 220 -14.42 9.08 -21.95
C SER A 220 -13.45 8.02 -21.40
N GLN A 221 -13.47 6.81 -21.96
CA GLN A 221 -12.52 5.76 -21.59
C GLN A 221 -11.05 6.22 -21.75
N GLU A 222 -10.77 7.00 -22.78
CA GLU A 222 -9.43 7.53 -23.05
C GLU A 222 -8.97 8.51 -21.97
N GLN A 223 -9.86 9.39 -21.51
CA GLN A 223 -9.56 10.31 -20.41
C GLN A 223 -9.28 9.54 -19.11
N ILE A 224 -10.09 8.52 -18.83
CA ILE A 224 -9.90 7.65 -17.66
C ILE A 224 -8.55 6.91 -17.73
N ASP A 225 -8.25 6.26 -18.86
CA ASP A 225 -7.00 5.53 -19.05
C ASP A 225 -5.79 6.47 -18.94
N LYS A 226 -5.91 7.71 -19.46
CA LYS A 226 -4.87 8.74 -19.35
C LYS A 226 -4.61 9.15 -17.90
N GLU A 227 -5.65 9.44 -17.11
CA GLU A 227 -5.51 9.82 -15.70
C GLU A 227 -4.88 8.68 -14.86
N ILE A 228 -5.35 7.45 -15.06
CA ILE A 228 -4.80 6.25 -14.40
C ILE A 228 -3.33 6.07 -14.76
N GLU A 229 -2.98 6.21 -16.04
CA GLU A 229 -1.61 6.04 -16.49
C GLU A 229 -0.68 7.14 -15.97
N ILE A 230 -1.14 8.40 -15.90
CA ILE A 230 -0.39 9.47 -15.24
C ILE A 230 -0.11 9.08 -13.79
N ARG A 231 -1.13 8.69 -13.03
CA ARG A 231 -0.97 8.32 -11.62
C ARG A 231 0.02 7.17 -11.42
N LEU A 232 -0.14 6.07 -12.17
CA LEU A 232 0.74 4.89 -12.09
C LEU A 232 2.18 5.23 -12.47
N ALA A 233 2.37 6.02 -13.54
CA ALA A 233 3.70 6.44 -13.96
C ALA A 233 4.34 7.40 -12.96
N ARG A 234 3.57 8.27 -12.30
CA ARG A 234 4.08 9.11 -11.19
C ARG A 234 4.52 8.29 -10.00
N THR A 235 3.77 7.25 -9.63
CA THR A 235 4.21 6.30 -8.60
C THR A 235 5.55 5.66 -8.97
N GLN A 236 5.72 5.23 -10.24
CA GLN A 236 7.00 4.70 -10.71
C GLN A 236 8.13 5.75 -10.66
N GLN A 237 7.84 7.01 -11.04
CA GLN A 237 8.82 8.11 -10.96
C GLN A 237 9.25 8.42 -9.52
N VAL A 238 8.36 8.27 -8.52
CA VAL A 238 8.74 8.36 -7.10
C VAL A 238 9.75 7.27 -6.76
N LYS A 239 9.49 6.01 -7.11
CA LYS A 239 10.43 4.90 -6.84
C LYS A 239 11.79 5.12 -7.51
N GLN A 240 11.78 5.55 -8.78
CA GLN A 240 12.99 5.86 -9.53
C GLN A 240 13.76 7.03 -8.91
N ALA A 241 13.07 8.09 -8.46
CA ALA A 241 13.69 9.21 -7.76
C ALA A 241 14.35 8.76 -6.45
N LEU A 242 13.72 7.85 -5.69
CA LEU A 242 14.28 7.27 -4.47
C LEU A 242 15.55 6.46 -4.75
N ILE A 243 15.53 5.59 -5.77
CA ILE A 243 16.72 4.82 -6.20
C ILE A 243 17.85 5.76 -6.63
N LYS A 244 17.51 6.79 -7.42
CA LYS A 244 18.48 7.81 -7.84
C LYS A 244 19.07 8.57 -6.66
N LYS A 245 18.25 8.96 -5.68
CA LYS A 245 18.71 9.63 -4.45
C LYS A 245 19.66 8.73 -3.64
N ALA A 246 19.44 7.42 -3.71
CA ALA A 246 20.29 6.42 -3.07
C ALA A 246 21.60 6.11 -3.83
N ASN A 247 21.79 6.67 -5.04
CA ASN A 247 22.89 6.38 -5.96
C ASN A 247 22.94 4.88 -6.36
N LEU A 248 21.78 4.37 -6.79
CA LEU A 248 21.54 2.98 -7.15
C LEU A 248 20.87 2.81 -8.54
N GLU A 249 20.71 3.90 -9.30
CA GLU A 249 20.00 3.92 -10.58
C GLU A 249 20.73 3.16 -11.70
N SER A 250 22.03 2.93 -11.55
CA SER A 250 22.81 2.16 -12.52
C SER A 250 22.73 0.66 -12.28
N GLU A 251 22.19 0.24 -11.14
CA GLU A 251 22.18 -1.14 -10.65
C GLU A 251 20.78 -1.73 -10.57
N ILE A 252 19.77 -0.90 -10.27
CA ILE A 252 18.40 -1.34 -9.99
C ILE A 252 17.41 -0.60 -10.87
N GLU A 253 16.44 -1.34 -11.40
CA GLU A 253 15.19 -0.78 -11.90
C GLU A 253 14.07 -1.07 -10.90
N ALA A 254 13.39 -0.02 -10.43
CA ALA A 254 12.25 -0.16 -9.52
C ALA A 254 11.15 -1.03 -10.15
N GLU A 255 10.55 -1.90 -9.34
CA GLU A 255 9.45 -2.73 -9.78
C GLU A 255 8.20 -1.89 -10.12
N ASN A 256 7.74 -2.01 -11.37
CA ASN A 256 6.60 -1.26 -11.92
C ASN A 256 5.28 -1.99 -11.65
N ASP A 257 4.91 -2.04 -10.37
CA ASP A 257 3.75 -2.79 -9.87
C ASP A 257 2.50 -1.93 -9.60
N GLY A 258 2.60 -0.62 -9.84
CA GLY A 258 1.51 0.35 -9.68
C GLY A 258 1.21 0.78 -8.25
N THR A 259 2.03 0.36 -7.28
CA THR A 259 1.89 0.71 -5.85
C THR A 259 3.17 1.35 -5.34
N PHE A 260 3.08 2.10 -4.25
CA PHE A 260 4.22 2.53 -3.45
C PHE A 260 4.24 1.71 -2.16
N GLN A 261 5.42 1.34 -1.66
CA GLN A 261 5.54 0.65 -0.38
C GLN A 261 4.64 -0.60 -0.28
N LYS A 262 4.48 -1.31 -1.40
CA LYS A 262 3.65 -2.52 -1.62
C LYS A 262 2.14 -2.32 -1.66
N ASP A 263 1.56 -1.58 -0.72
CA ASP A 263 0.10 -1.49 -0.53
C ASP A 263 -0.47 -0.05 -0.56
N ILE A 264 0.38 0.95 -0.74
CA ILE A 264 -0.05 2.35 -0.83
C ILE A 264 -0.30 2.74 -2.29
N LEU A 265 -1.46 3.35 -2.54
CA LEU A 265 -1.75 4.09 -3.76
C LEU A 265 -1.43 5.56 -3.54
N LEU A 266 -0.65 6.15 -4.45
CA LEU A 266 -0.38 7.59 -4.45
C LEU A 266 -1.28 8.28 -5.46
N THR A 267 -1.89 9.39 -5.04
CA THR A 267 -2.47 10.36 -5.99
C THR A 267 -1.36 11.02 -6.80
N GLU A 268 -1.70 11.59 -7.97
CA GLU A 268 -0.74 12.37 -8.75
C GLU A 268 -0.12 13.51 -7.90
N THR A 269 -0.93 14.23 -7.12
CA THR A 269 -0.45 15.35 -6.32
C THR A 269 0.50 14.89 -5.20
N GLN A 270 0.20 13.78 -4.52
CA GLN A 270 1.10 13.18 -3.53
C GLN A 270 2.44 12.78 -4.18
N ALA A 271 2.38 12.08 -5.32
CA ALA A 271 3.59 11.64 -6.02
C ALA A 271 4.43 12.83 -6.53
N ASN A 272 3.81 13.86 -7.13
CA ASN A 272 4.48 15.08 -7.56
C ASN A 272 5.16 15.80 -6.37
N THR A 273 4.50 15.82 -5.21
CA THR A 273 5.07 16.40 -3.98
C THR A 273 6.29 15.64 -3.51
N MET A 274 6.21 14.31 -3.46
CA MET A 274 7.35 13.46 -3.10
C MET A 274 8.51 13.63 -4.08
N ILE A 275 8.25 13.67 -5.38
CA ILE A 275 9.31 13.86 -6.38
C ILE A 275 9.99 15.21 -6.20
N ASN A 276 9.22 16.29 -6.07
CA ASN A 276 9.77 17.63 -5.80
C ASN A 276 10.63 17.63 -4.55
N GLU A 277 10.20 16.94 -3.49
CA GLU A 277 10.96 16.86 -2.24
C GLU A 277 12.26 16.09 -2.38
N ILE A 278 12.23 14.90 -3.00
CA ILE A 278 13.42 14.08 -3.27
C ILE A 278 14.43 14.84 -4.14
N GLN A 279 13.92 15.53 -5.18
CA GLN A 279 14.72 16.29 -6.15
C GLN A 279 15.15 17.67 -5.67
N SER A 280 14.52 18.20 -4.61
CA SER A 280 14.92 19.46 -4.00
C SER A 280 16.28 19.28 -3.32
N ASN A 281 17.33 19.27 -4.14
CA ASN A 281 18.67 19.62 -3.73
C ASN A 281 18.60 21.13 -3.42
N ARG A 282 18.11 21.52 -2.23
CA ARG A 282 18.64 22.76 -1.66
C ARG A 282 20.11 22.46 -1.45
N ASP A 283 20.90 22.86 -2.44
CA ASP A 283 22.33 22.83 -2.43
C ASP A 283 22.79 23.30 -1.05
N GLU A 284 23.56 22.43 -0.40
CA GLU A 284 24.54 22.79 0.59
C GLU A 284 25.50 23.78 -0.07
N LYS A 285 25.09 25.04 -0.26
CA LYS A 285 26.05 26.11 -0.47
C LYS A 285 26.78 26.25 0.85
N GLU A 286 27.90 25.54 0.96
CA GLU A 286 28.98 25.80 1.87
C GLU A 286 29.18 27.32 1.96
N ASP A 287 28.99 27.87 3.16
CA ASP A 287 29.63 29.13 3.49
C ASP A 287 31.06 28.79 3.92
N PRO A 288 32.10 29.12 3.12
CA PRO A 288 33.49 28.76 3.40
C PRO A 288 34.06 29.40 4.68
N LYS A 289 33.27 30.17 5.44
CA LYS A 289 33.69 30.82 6.69
C LYS A 289 33.15 30.17 7.97
N ALA A 290 32.38 29.08 7.90
CA ALA A 290 31.83 28.44 9.10
C ALA A 290 32.80 27.41 9.73
N PRO A 291 33.06 27.46 11.05
CA PRO A 291 34.00 26.54 11.71
C PRO A 291 33.48 25.09 11.74
N PRO A 292 34.38 24.08 11.71
CA PRO A 292 34.00 22.68 11.67
C PRO A 292 33.57 22.22 13.07
N SER A 293 32.26 22.12 13.30
CA SER A 293 31.72 21.39 14.44
C SER A 293 30.35 20.78 14.11
N MET A 294 30.30 19.46 14.27
CA MET A 294 29.16 18.54 14.30
C MET A 294 28.13 18.65 13.15
N ALA A 295 28.09 17.57 12.35
CA ALA A 295 27.12 17.26 11.30
C ALA A 295 25.82 18.08 11.37
N ARG A 296 25.73 19.12 10.53
CA ARG A 296 24.54 19.98 10.44
C ARG A 296 23.53 19.32 9.50
N MET A 297 22.44 18.86 10.08
CA MET A 297 21.36 18.12 9.40
C MET A 297 20.55 19.03 8.47
N SER A 298 20.34 18.56 7.24
CA SER A 298 19.48 19.20 6.24
C SER A 298 18.00 18.80 6.43
N ARG A 299 17.10 19.69 6.01
CA ARG A 299 15.74 19.92 6.54
C ARG A 299 14.66 19.09 5.82
N SER A 300 13.88 18.30 6.56
CA SER A 300 12.69 17.58 6.07
C SER A 300 11.38 17.91 6.80
N ALA A 301 10.52 18.89 6.43
CA ALA A 301 9.12 18.89 6.92
C ALA A 301 7.93 19.36 5.97
N LEU A 302 6.70 18.78 6.03
CA LEU A 302 5.45 18.99 5.24
C LEU A 302 4.22 18.56 6.07
N PHE A 303 3.79 19.46 6.92
CA PHE A 303 2.64 19.32 7.81
C PHE A 303 1.31 18.94 7.12
N LEU A 304 0.66 17.84 7.52
CA LEU A 304 -0.63 17.28 7.02
C LEU A 304 -1.69 18.32 6.66
N GLU A 305 -1.81 19.41 7.39
CA GLU A 305 -2.82 20.46 7.14
C GLU A 305 -2.44 21.42 6.00
N THR A 306 -1.22 21.30 5.44
CA THR A 306 -0.72 22.03 4.26
C THR A 306 -0.27 21.10 3.13
N THR A 307 -0.54 19.80 3.22
CA THR A 307 -0.12 18.79 2.24
C THR A 307 -1.27 18.41 1.31
N PRO A 308 -0.98 17.75 0.18
CA PRO A 308 -2.03 17.14 -0.63
C PRO A 308 -2.79 16.02 0.09
N THR A 309 -2.17 15.37 1.09
CA THR A 309 -2.82 14.37 1.94
C THR A 309 -3.75 15.08 2.91
N GLN A 310 -5.04 14.75 2.85
CA GLN A 310 -6.06 15.39 3.67
C GLN A 310 -6.55 14.45 4.76
N ARG A 311 -6.81 14.97 5.96
CA ARG A 311 -7.54 14.22 6.99
C ARG A 311 -9.02 14.16 6.61
N TRP A 312 -9.72 13.18 7.16
CA TRP A 312 -11.18 13.21 7.15
C TRP A 312 -11.70 14.29 8.10
N PRO A 313 -12.78 15.01 7.75
CA PRO A 313 -13.48 15.87 8.70
C PRO A 313 -13.90 15.05 9.93
N ASN A 314 -13.63 15.58 11.12
CA ASN A 314 -13.95 14.92 12.39
C ASN A 314 -15.23 15.48 13.05
N ASP A 315 -15.94 16.37 12.37
CA ASP A 315 -17.22 16.95 12.77
C ASP A 315 -18.42 16.04 12.48
N LYS A 316 -18.25 15.05 11.60
CA LYS A 316 -19.30 14.10 11.20
C LYS A 316 -18.73 12.70 10.92
N PRO A 317 -19.57 11.64 10.98
CA PRO A 317 -19.14 10.29 10.62
C PRO A 317 -18.64 10.20 9.17
N ILE A 318 -17.55 9.45 8.97
CA ILE A 318 -17.00 9.13 7.66
C ILE A 318 -17.97 8.21 6.92
N GLN A 319 -18.47 8.67 5.78
CA GLN A 319 -19.36 7.85 4.96
C GLN A 319 -18.58 6.74 4.27
N TYR A 320 -19.17 5.54 4.20
CA TYR A 320 -18.60 4.43 3.44
C TYR A 320 -19.66 3.60 2.74
N MET A 321 -19.23 2.90 1.70
CA MET A 321 -20.06 2.05 0.87
C MET A 321 -19.35 0.76 0.48
N PHE A 322 -20.12 -0.22 0.05
CA PHE A 322 -19.63 -1.50 -0.45
C PHE A 322 -19.96 -1.65 -1.94
N ASP A 323 -18.96 -2.03 -2.72
CA ASP A 323 -19.15 -2.52 -4.07
C ASP A 323 -19.95 -3.83 -4.08
N GLN A 324 -20.64 -4.12 -5.19
CA GLN A 324 -21.42 -5.34 -5.35
C GLN A 324 -20.56 -6.61 -5.37
N SER A 325 -19.26 -6.50 -5.66
CA SER A 325 -18.30 -7.61 -5.64
C SER A 325 -18.06 -8.21 -4.25
N LEU A 326 -18.40 -7.50 -3.16
CA LEU A 326 -18.29 -8.04 -1.81
C LEU A 326 -19.54 -8.83 -1.44
N ASN A 327 -19.36 -10.11 -1.13
CA ASN A 327 -20.41 -10.96 -0.57
C ASN A 327 -20.64 -10.65 0.93
N GLU A 328 -21.59 -11.32 1.57
CA GLU A 328 -21.94 -11.06 2.98
C GLU A 328 -20.77 -11.32 3.96
N ASN A 329 -19.96 -12.35 3.71
CA ASN A 329 -18.79 -12.65 4.55
C ASN A 329 -17.71 -11.56 4.41
N ASP A 330 -17.45 -11.12 3.19
CA ASP A 330 -16.50 -10.04 2.87
C ASP A 330 -16.95 -8.73 3.57
N ARG A 331 -18.24 -8.39 3.47
CA ARG A 331 -18.84 -7.24 4.17
C ARG A 331 -18.78 -7.39 5.69
N GLY A 332 -18.95 -8.60 6.20
CA GLY A 332 -18.82 -8.93 7.62
C GLY A 332 -17.44 -8.63 8.16
N ALA A 333 -16.38 -9.00 7.44
CA ALA A 333 -14.99 -8.71 7.82
C ALA A 333 -14.71 -7.20 7.86
N VAL A 334 -15.15 -6.44 6.85
CA VAL A 334 -14.99 -4.98 6.84
C VAL A 334 -15.81 -4.32 7.96
N THR A 335 -17.03 -4.78 8.20
CA THR A 335 -17.88 -4.25 9.28
C THR A 335 -17.27 -4.52 10.66
N ALA A 336 -16.65 -5.69 10.85
CA ALA A 336 -15.91 -6.00 12.08
C ALA A 336 -14.70 -5.07 12.26
N ALA A 337 -13.96 -4.79 11.19
CA ALA A 337 -12.83 -3.86 11.21
C ALA A 337 -13.25 -2.43 11.60
N ILE A 338 -14.31 -1.93 10.97
CA ILE A 338 -14.90 -0.62 11.28
C ILE A 338 -15.34 -0.58 12.75
N LYS A 339 -16.08 -1.59 13.21
CA LYS A 339 -16.54 -1.67 14.60
C LYS A 339 -15.39 -1.67 15.61
N GLU A 340 -14.28 -2.34 15.28
CA GLU A 340 -13.10 -2.32 16.15
C GLU A 340 -12.54 -0.90 16.30
N ILE A 341 -12.37 -0.17 15.19
CA ILE A 341 -11.90 1.22 15.20
C ILE A 341 -12.86 2.11 16.01
N GLU A 342 -14.17 2.00 15.77
CA GLU A 342 -15.19 2.79 16.49
C GLU A 342 -15.23 2.51 17.98
N SER A 343 -15.02 1.26 18.39
CA SER A 343 -15.06 0.84 19.80
C SER A 343 -13.88 1.36 20.63
N LYS A 344 -12.75 1.68 19.98
CA LYS A 344 -11.50 2.05 20.62
C LYS A 344 -11.13 3.52 20.43
N THR A 345 -11.79 4.22 19.51
CA THR A 345 -11.48 5.61 19.15
C THR A 345 -12.75 6.46 19.09
N CYS A 346 -12.62 7.77 18.85
CA CYS A 346 -13.75 8.65 18.56
C CYS A 346 -14.19 8.63 17.09
N VAL A 347 -13.42 8.02 16.19
CA VAL A 347 -13.76 8.02 14.76
C VAL A 347 -15.06 7.26 14.57
N ARG A 348 -15.98 7.82 13.78
CA ARG A 348 -17.29 7.23 13.50
C ARG A 348 -17.46 7.05 12.00
N PHE A 349 -18.15 5.99 11.63
CA PHE A 349 -18.45 5.65 10.26
C PHE A 349 -19.96 5.57 10.04
N LYS A 350 -20.40 5.87 8.82
CA LYS A 350 -21.79 5.75 8.41
C LYS A 350 -21.87 4.99 7.10
N MET A 351 -22.50 3.82 7.12
CA MET A 351 -22.73 3.04 5.92
C MET A 351 -23.84 3.68 5.08
N GLU A 352 -23.56 3.89 3.80
CA GLU A 352 -24.51 4.39 2.82
C GLU A 352 -24.89 3.28 1.83
N LYS A 353 -26.19 3.10 1.58
CA LYS A 353 -26.68 2.10 0.61
C LYS A 353 -26.59 2.60 -0.84
N THR A 354 -26.51 3.91 -1.02
CA THR A 354 -26.48 4.61 -2.30
C THR A 354 -25.37 5.65 -2.30
N LYS A 355 -24.86 6.01 -3.49
CA LYS A 355 -23.77 7.01 -3.65
C LYS A 355 -24.09 8.29 -2.86
N PRO A 356 -23.28 8.66 -1.85
CA PRO A 356 -23.50 9.90 -1.12
C PRO A 356 -23.02 11.11 -1.93
N SER A 357 -23.46 12.31 -1.53
CA SER A 357 -23.11 13.58 -2.18
C SER A 357 -21.72 14.11 -1.80
N GLY A 358 -21.02 13.49 -0.84
CA GLY A 358 -19.71 13.90 -0.35
C GLY A 358 -18.64 12.83 -0.51
N SER A 359 -17.42 13.15 -0.06
CA SER A 359 -16.30 12.20 -0.02
C SER A 359 -16.65 11.00 0.85
N HIS A 360 -16.35 9.81 0.36
CA HIS A 360 -16.66 8.56 1.07
C HIS A 360 -15.66 7.47 0.73
N ILE A 361 -15.55 6.50 1.63
CA ILE A 361 -14.77 5.29 1.42
C ILE A 361 -15.58 4.31 0.57
N TYR A 362 -14.95 3.69 -0.42
CA TYR A 362 -15.58 2.67 -1.27
C TYR A 362 -14.81 1.35 -1.19
N TYR A 363 -15.34 0.38 -0.45
CA TYR A 363 -14.72 -0.93 -0.32
C TYR A 363 -15.06 -1.80 -1.52
N ILE A 364 -14.04 -2.30 -2.21
CA ILE A 364 -14.15 -3.08 -3.45
C ILE A 364 -13.26 -4.33 -3.38
N LYS A 365 -13.74 -5.44 -3.95
CA LYS A 365 -12.98 -6.68 -3.98
C LYS A 365 -11.92 -6.61 -5.07
N ALA A 366 -10.66 -6.77 -4.68
CA ALA A 366 -9.57 -6.90 -5.63
C ALA A 366 -9.67 -8.24 -6.39
N SER A 367 -9.24 -8.23 -7.65
CA SER A 367 -9.37 -9.36 -8.59
C SER A 367 -8.07 -10.14 -8.76
N SER A 368 -6.97 -9.68 -8.13
CA SER A 368 -5.66 -10.32 -8.20
C SER A 368 -5.30 -10.91 -6.85
N SER A 369 -4.84 -12.17 -6.83
CA SER A 369 -4.31 -12.82 -5.64
C SER A 369 -2.98 -12.20 -5.14
N GLN A 370 -2.35 -11.34 -5.95
CA GLN A 370 -1.14 -10.59 -5.56
C GLN A 370 -1.47 -9.34 -4.73
N ILE A 371 -2.75 -8.95 -4.69
CA ILE A 371 -3.24 -7.84 -3.89
C ILE A 371 -3.91 -8.44 -2.65
N CYS A 372 -3.49 -8.00 -1.47
CA CYS A 372 -4.18 -8.35 -0.22
C CYS A 372 -5.07 -7.20 0.25
N GLY A 373 -4.49 -6.01 0.28
CA GLY A 373 -5.16 -4.75 0.51
C GLY A 373 -4.43 -3.66 -0.27
N LEU A 374 -5.14 -2.63 -0.71
CA LEU A 374 -4.57 -1.38 -1.22
C LEU A 374 -5.42 -0.21 -0.78
N SER A 375 -4.76 0.88 -0.38
CA SER A 375 -5.43 2.09 0.04
C SER A 375 -4.59 3.32 -0.30
N TYR A 376 -5.27 4.46 -0.46
CA TYR A 376 -4.60 5.76 -0.45
C TYR A 376 -4.27 6.14 1.00
N ILE A 377 -3.24 6.97 1.19
CA ILE A 377 -3.01 7.61 2.49
C ILE A 377 -3.86 8.86 2.59
N GLY A 378 -4.70 8.91 3.62
CA GLY A 378 -5.63 10.01 3.88
C GLY A 378 -6.82 10.03 2.91
N ARG A 379 -7.59 11.10 3.00
CA ARG A 379 -8.82 11.31 2.24
C ARG A 379 -8.53 11.71 0.79
N VAL A 380 -9.08 10.93 -0.13
CA VAL A 380 -9.14 11.23 -1.56
C VAL A 380 -10.57 11.57 -1.95
N GLU A 381 -10.73 12.59 -2.79
CA GLU A 381 -12.03 13.05 -3.27
C GLU A 381 -12.26 12.71 -4.75
N PRO A 382 -13.51 12.51 -5.19
CA PRO A 382 -14.71 12.35 -4.35
C PRO A 382 -14.87 10.93 -3.79
N VAL A 383 -14.10 9.96 -4.29
CA VAL A 383 -14.18 8.56 -3.85
C VAL A 383 -12.81 8.10 -3.38
N ASN A 384 -12.78 7.50 -2.20
CA ASN A 384 -11.58 6.88 -1.63
C ASN A 384 -11.70 5.36 -1.73
N PRO A 385 -11.28 4.72 -2.83
CA PRO A 385 -11.39 3.28 -2.96
C PRO A 385 -10.42 2.57 -2.00
N ILE A 386 -10.90 1.48 -1.39
CA ILE A 386 -10.08 0.53 -0.65
C ILE A 386 -10.27 -0.83 -1.30
N TYR A 387 -9.20 -1.38 -1.86
CA TYR A 387 -9.22 -2.67 -2.55
C TYR A 387 -8.84 -3.77 -1.56
N LEU A 388 -9.66 -4.80 -1.44
CA LEU A 388 -9.43 -5.90 -0.49
C LEU A 388 -9.53 -7.26 -1.17
N THR A 389 -8.63 -8.16 -0.80
CA THR A 389 -8.74 -9.59 -1.09
C THR A 389 -8.91 -10.35 0.22
N PHE A 390 -9.91 -11.22 0.26
CA PHE A 390 -10.33 -11.93 1.47
C PHE A 390 -9.68 -13.32 1.61
N THR A 391 -8.62 -13.59 0.84
CA THR A 391 -7.84 -14.84 0.88
C THR A 391 -6.45 -14.66 1.50
N CYS A 392 -6.10 -13.43 1.89
CA CYS A 392 -4.82 -13.12 2.51
C CYS A 392 -4.94 -13.19 4.04
N GLY A 393 -4.67 -14.33 4.66
CA GLY A 393 -4.65 -14.43 6.13
C GLY A 393 -5.96 -13.93 6.79
N ASN A 394 -5.86 -13.07 7.81
CA ASN A 394 -7.02 -12.50 8.51
C ASN A 394 -7.60 -11.28 7.74
N PRO A 395 -8.78 -11.42 7.10
CA PRO A 395 -9.37 -10.33 6.32
C PRO A 395 -9.78 -9.12 7.16
N THR A 396 -10.21 -9.33 8.41
CA THR A 396 -10.59 -8.23 9.32
C THR A 396 -9.38 -7.36 9.63
N GLY A 397 -8.24 -7.96 9.97
CA GLY A 397 -7.02 -7.22 10.25
C GLY A 397 -6.47 -6.46 9.05
N ILE A 398 -6.60 -7.02 7.85
CA ILE A 398 -6.26 -6.30 6.61
C ILE A 398 -7.21 -5.12 6.41
N ALA A 399 -8.51 -5.31 6.56
CA ALA A 399 -9.47 -4.21 6.45
C ALA A 399 -9.20 -3.09 7.47
N ILE A 400 -8.76 -3.41 8.70
CA ILE A 400 -8.29 -2.41 9.66
C ILE A 400 -7.08 -1.66 9.09
N HIS A 401 -6.03 -2.38 8.67
CA HIS A 401 -4.80 -1.80 8.11
C HIS A 401 -5.07 -0.82 6.97
N GLU A 402 -5.84 -1.24 5.96
CA GLU A 402 -6.17 -0.41 4.81
C GLU A 402 -7.07 0.79 5.16
N THR A 403 -7.95 0.62 6.15
CA THR A 403 -8.77 1.72 6.66
C THR A 403 -7.91 2.72 7.43
N LEU A 404 -6.88 2.28 8.17
CA LEU A 404 -5.93 3.19 8.83
C LEU A 404 -5.08 3.97 7.82
N HIS A 405 -4.70 3.37 6.69
CA HIS A 405 -4.13 4.12 5.57
C HIS A 405 -5.08 5.22 5.09
N ALA A 406 -6.36 4.91 4.85
CA ALA A 406 -7.35 5.91 4.44
C ALA A 406 -7.58 7.00 5.52
N LEU A 407 -7.35 6.69 6.80
CA LEU A 407 -7.34 7.68 7.89
C LEU A 407 -6.05 8.51 7.97
N GLY A 408 -5.01 8.18 7.19
CA GLY A 408 -3.77 8.96 7.07
C GLY A 408 -2.56 8.37 7.78
N LEU A 409 -2.61 7.11 8.25
CA LEU A 409 -1.44 6.44 8.83
C LEU A 409 -0.55 5.86 7.73
N ASN A 410 0.76 5.90 7.96
CA ASN A 410 1.76 5.19 7.16
C ASN A 410 2.28 3.98 7.94
N HIS A 411 3.11 3.14 7.33
CA HIS A 411 3.67 1.99 8.01
C HIS A 411 4.65 2.38 9.12
N GLU A 412 4.61 1.62 10.22
CA GLU A 412 5.39 1.89 11.42
C GLU A 412 6.90 1.73 11.18
N GLN A 413 7.31 0.75 10.36
CA GLN A 413 8.73 0.53 10.02
C GLN A 413 9.32 1.61 9.10
N LEU A 414 8.57 2.65 8.76
CA LEU A 414 9.03 3.74 7.91
C LEU A 414 9.23 5.04 8.68
N ARG A 415 8.98 5.06 9.99
CA ARG A 415 9.21 6.25 10.80
C ARG A 415 10.66 6.73 10.73
N GLY A 416 10.85 8.05 10.85
CA GLY A 416 12.19 8.66 10.86
C GLY A 416 13.08 8.23 12.03
N ASP A 417 12.50 7.68 13.10
CA ASP A 417 13.21 7.14 14.27
C ASP A 417 13.38 5.61 14.22
N ARG A 418 12.90 4.91 13.18
CA ARG A 418 12.87 3.44 13.13
C ARG A 418 14.22 2.79 13.39
N ASP A 419 15.31 3.43 12.95
CA ASP A 419 16.65 2.82 12.99
C ASP A 419 17.16 2.74 14.43
N GLN A 420 16.47 3.34 15.41
CA GLN A 420 16.69 3.12 16.84
C GLN A 420 16.08 1.78 17.31
N PHE A 421 15.06 1.28 16.61
CA PHE A 421 14.23 0.14 17.02
C PHE A 421 14.46 -1.11 16.17
N ILE A 422 14.74 -0.96 14.88
CA ILE A 422 14.96 -2.07 13.95
C ILE A 422 16.30 -1.93 13.21
N LYS A 423 16.84 -3.06 12.76
CA LYS A 423 17.92 -3.15 11.79
C LYS A 423 17.34 -3.71 10.49
N ILE A 424 17.63 -3.04 9.37
CA ILE A 424 17.37 -3.59 8.03
C ILE A 424 18.57 -4.43 7.61
N ASN A 425 18.33 -5.69 7.26
CA ASN A 425 19.33 -6.62 6.74
C ASN A 425 19.31 -6.54 5.20
N TRP A 426 19.95 -5.51 4.66
CA TRP A 426 19.94 -5.17 3.23
C TRP A 426 20.43 -6.30 2.32
N GLU A 427 21.28 -7.19 2.84
CA GLU A 427 21.74 -8.42 2.17
C GLU A 427 20.61 -9.42 1.89
N ASN A 428 19.51 -9.37 2.63
CA ASN A 428 18.36 -10.25 2.45
C ASN A 428 17.24 -9.60 1.63
N VAL A 429 17.30 -8.29 1.41
CA VAL A 429 16.25 -7.52 0.72
C VAL A 429 16.34 -7.72 -0.78
N ASN A 430 15.21 -7.96 -1.45
CA ASN A 430 15.11 -7.81 -2.91
C ASN A 430 15.31 -6.33 -3.28
N PRO A 431 16.40 -5.98 -3.99
CA PRO A 431 16.71 -4.59 -4.32
C PRO A 431 15.61 -3.82 -5.06
N GLN A 432 14.80 -4.50 -5.87
CA GLN A 432 13.70 -3.86 -6.62
C GLN A 432 12.55 -3.37 -5.73
N ASN A 433 12.49 -3.83 -4.47
CA ASN A 433 11.53 -3.41 -3.45
C ASN A 433 12.13 -2.42 -2.44
N TYR A 434 13.18 -1.69 -2.84
CA TYR A 434 13.84 -0.66 -2.01
C TYR A 434 12.86 0.32 -1.36
N ASP A 435 11.79 0.70 -2.06
CA ASP A 435 10.79 1.64 -1.58
C ASP A 435 10.08 1.18 -0.29
N PHE A 436 10.00 -0.15 -0.04
CA PHE A 436 9.39 -0.73 1.16
C PHE A 436 10.17 -0.39 2.44
N PHE A 437 11.39 0.10 2.30
CA PHE A 437 12.29 0.51 3.38
C PHE A 437 12.73 1.97 3.25
N ALA A 438 12.18 2.75 2.32
CA ALA A 438 12.45 4.18 2.24
C ALA A 438 11.72 4.88 3.40
N ILE A 439 12.46 5.54 4.28
CA ILE A 439 11.89 6.27 5.43
C ILE A 439 10.80 7.22 4.94
N ALA A 440 9.63 7.13 5.56
CA ALA A 440 8.53 8.03 5.32
C ALA A 440 8.99 9.45 5.55
N ASP A 441 8.57 10.34 4.68
CA ASP A 441 9.00 11.71 4.76
C ASP A 441 8.58 12.30 6.11
N SER A 442 9.54 12.66 6.97
CA SER A 442 9.26 13.41 8.21
C SER A 442 8.67 14.78 7.91
N LYS A 443 8.71 15.14 6.61
CA LYS A 443 7.77 16.05 6.03
C LYS A 443 6.33 15.69 6.28
N GLN A 444 5.83 14.65 5.67
CA GLN A 444 4.41 14.36 5.58
C GLN A 444 3.82 13.72 6.85
N PHE A 445 4.68 13.14 7.69
CA PHE A 445 4.25 12.29 8.80
C PHE A 445 4.79 12.78 10.13
N THR A 446 3.93 12.72 11.14
CA THR A 446 4.30 12.96 12.54
C THR A 446 3.76 11.86 13.41
N SER A 447 4.54 11.45 14.41
CA SER A 447 4.12 10.46 15.40
C SER A 447 3.24 11.07 16.49
N TYR A 448 3.08 12.39 16.53
CA TYR A 448 2.46 13.13 17.66
C TYR A 448 3.03 12.74 19.03
N GLY A 449 4.31 12.36 19.10
CA GLY A 449 4.95 11.94 20.34
C GLY A 449 4.66 10.48 20.75
N VAL A 450 3.93 9.73 19.92
CA VAL A 450 3.66 8.31 20.15
C VAL A 450 4.93 7.49 19.88
N LYS A 451 5.30 6.67 20.86
CA LYS A 451 6.49 5.80 20.81
C LYS A 451 6.35 4.71 19.73
N TYR A 452 7.48 4.25 19.22
CA TYR A 452 7.55 3.17 18.23
C TYR A 452 6.90 1.88 18.76
N ASP A 453 6.17 1.18 17.90
CA ASP A 453 5.43 -0.03 18.27
C ASP A 453 5.64 -1.21 17.31
N TYR A 454 6.42 -2.21 17.75
CA TYR A 454 6.60 -3.47 17.00
C TYR A 454 5.28 -4.22 16.75
N GLY A 455 4.28 -4.06 17.63
CA GLY A 455 2.98 -4.71 17.54
C GLY A 455 1.92 -3.91 16.79
N SER A 456 2.27 -2.74 16.24
CA SER A 456 1.34 -1.95 15.42
C SER A 456 0.80 -2.77 14.27
N ILE A 457 -0.50 -2.64 13.99
CA ILE A 457 -1.10 -3.26 12.81
C ILE A 457 -0.53 -2.68 11.51
N MET A 458 0.09 -1.49 11.58
CA MET A 458 0.78 -0.81 10.48
C MET A 458 2.23 -1.28 10.29
N HIS A 459 2.76 -2.13 11.18
CA HIS A 459 4.11 -2.67 11.03
C HIS A 459 4.15 -3.84 10.03
N TYR A 460 5.15 -3.87 9.15
CA TYR A 460 5.43 -5.02 8.30
C TYR A 460 6.04 -6.19 9.05
N ASN A 461 5.82 -7.41 8.56
CA ASN A 461 6.48 -8.59 9.12
C ASN A 461 7.99 -8.56 8.83
N GLN A 462 8.76 -9.30 9.63
CA GLN A 462 10.23 -9.34 9.56
C GLN A 462 10.82 -9.89 8.26
N PHE A 463 10.02 -10.56 7.41
CA PHE A 463 10.45 -11.22 6.16
C PHE A 463 10.01 -10.47 4.90
N ILE A 464 9.41 -9.29 5.04
CA ILE A 464 8.89 -8.54 3.90
C ILE A 464 9.99 -8.27 2.86
N ALA A 465 9.68 -8.48 1.58
CA ALA A 465 10.62 -8.31 0.47
C ALA A 465 11.93 -9.13 0.59
N SER A 466 11.92 -10.23 1.34
CA SER A 466 13.08 -11.13 1.36
C SER A 466 13.26 -11.80 0.00
N GLN A 467 14.50 -11.81 -0.50
CA GLN A 467 14.87 -12.60 -1.68
C GLN A 467 15.16 -14.07 -1.33
N PHE A 468 15.22 -14.41 -0.04
CA PHE A 468 15.51 -15.76 0.45
C PHE A 468 14.40 -16.30 1.37
N PRO A 469 14.03 -17.58 1.23
CA PRO A 469 13.11 -18.22 2.18
C PRO A 469 13.63 -18.12 3.62
N ASN A 470 12.76 -17.73 4.55
CA ASN A 470 13.04 -17.69 6.00
C ASN A 470 14.23 -16.81 6.43
N LYS A 471 14.66 -15.85 5.60
CA LYS A 471 15.67 -14.84 5.99
C LYS A 471 15.00 -13.51 6.31
N PRO A 472 15.14 -12.98 7.53
CA PRO A 472 14.50 -11.73 7.90
C PRO A 472 15.21 -10.55 7.23
N THR A 473 14.44 -9.68 6.61
CA THR A 473 14.88 -8.38 6.10
C THR A 473 14.89 -7.32 7.20
N MET A 474 14.16 -7.53 8.30
CA MET A 474 14.15 -6.65 9.46
C MET A 474 14.30 -7.44 10.75
N THR A 475 15.08 -6.92 11.70
CA THR A 475 15.17 -7.47 13.05
C THR A 475 15.05 -6.36 14.09
N ALA A 476 14.35 -6.61 15.18
CA ALA A 476 14.32 -5.70 16.31
C ALA A 476 15.73 -5.59 16.95
N LYS A 477 16.07 -4.39 17.40
CA LYS A 477 17.34 -4.11 18.11
C LYS A 477 17.24 -4.39 19.60
N VAL A 478 16.03 -4.27 20.17
CA VAL A 478 15.75 -4.54 21.58
C VAL A 478 14.97 -5.85 21.66
N ASP A 479 15.42 -6.77 22.50
CA ASP A 479 14.80 -8.08 22.76
C ASP A 479 14.20 -8.75 21.50
N PRO A 480 15.05 -9.17 20.54
CA PRO A 480 14.58 -9.66 19.25
C PRO A 480 13.68 -10.89 19.37
N THR A 481 13.93 -11.76 20.34
CA THR A 481 13.12 -12.96 20.60
C THR A 481 11.68 -12.60 20.92
N LYS A 482 11.46 -11.53 21.69
CA LYS A 482 10.13 -11.04 22.05
C LYS A 482 9.50 -10.17 20.95
N ASN A 483 10.27 -9.29 20.33
CA ASN A 483 9.72 -8.25 19.46
C ASN A 483 9.61 -8.67 18.00
N ASN A 484 10.45 -9.57 17.49
CA ASN A 484 10.36 -10.04 16.11
C ASN A 484 9.01 -10.70 15.77
N PRO A 485 8.42 -11.55 16.64
CA PRO A 485 7.12 -12.15 16.39
C PRO A 485 5.93 -11.18 16.43
N LEU A 486 6.08 -9.99 17.02
CA LEU A 486 5.02 -8.97 17.07
C LEU A 486 4.86 -8.25 15.72
N MET A 487 5.96 -8.11 14.98
CA MET A 487 6.00 -7.42 13.69
C MET A 487 5.13 -8.14 12.66
N GLY A 488 4.21 -7.41 12.03
CA GLY A 488 3.35 -7.94 10.97
C GLY A 488 2.07 -8.61 11.45
N GLN A 489 1.73 -8.51 12.73
CA GLN A 489 0.43 -8.97 13.22
C GLN A 489 -0.73 -8.30 12.46
N ARG A 490 -1.80 -9.07 12.22
CA ARG A 490 -3.05 -8.62 11.55
C ARG A 490 -4.26 -9.08 12.36
N ASN A 491 -4.19 -8.95 13.68
CA ASN A 491 -5.24 -9.42 14.59
C ASN A 491 -6.09 -8.25 15.10
N THR A 492 -5.45 -7.17 15.56
CA THR A 492 -6.13 -6.09 16.28
C THR A 492 -5.31 -4.80 16.27
N LEU A 493 -5.95 -3.66 16.53
CA LEU A 493 -5.28 -2.40 16.85
C LEU A 493 -4.46 -2.53 18.13
N SER A 494 -3.19 -2.10 18.07
CA SER A 494 -2.36 -1.96 19.25
C SER A 494 -2.78 -0.73 20.09
N PRO A 495 -2.36 -0.65 21.36
CA PRO A 495 -2.55 0.57 22.15
C PRO A 495 -1.98 1.83 21.50
N LYS A 496 -0.89 1.71 20.72
CA LYS A 496 -0.24 2.84 20.06
C LYS A 496 -0.94 3.24 18.76
N ASP A 497 -1.52 2.29 18.03
CA ASP A 497 -2.44 2.56 16.92
C ASP A 497 -3.63 3.39 17.41
N ILE A 498 -4.21 3.02 18.55
CA ILE A 498 -5.34 3.75 19.17
C ILE A 498 -4.92 5.17 19.59
N GLU A 499 -3.75 5.29 20.23
CA GLU A 499 -3.22 6.57 20.71
C GLU A 499 -2.99 7.55 19.55
N ILE A 500 -2.35 7.12 18.45
CA ILE A 500 -2.07 8.00 17.33
C ILE A 500 -3.35 8.44 16.61
N ILE A 501 -4.32 7.55 16.41
CA ILE A 501 -5.64 7.89 15.84
C ILE A 501 -6.36 8.89 16.75
N SER A 502 -6.28 8.68 18.06
CA SER A 502 -6.92 9.57 19.03
C SER A 502 -6.33 10.96 19.01
N LYS A 503 -5.00 11.08 18.92
CA LYS A 503 -4.33 12.38 18.73
C LYS A 503 -4.72 13.02 17.40
N MET A 504 -4.85 12.24 16.33
CA MET A 504 -5.22 12.77 15.01
C MET A 504 -6.65 13.33 14.96
N TYR A 505 -7.62 12.62 15.55
CA TYR A 505 -9.05 12.88 15.30
C TYR A 505 -9.86 13.31 16.53
N CYS A 506 -9.45 12.94 17.74
CA CYS A 506 -10.34 12.96 18.91
C CYS A 506 -10.21 14.15 19.83
N VAL A 507 -9.34 15.10 19.51
CA VAL A 507 -9.16 16.30 20.31
C VAL A 507 -9.38 17.55 19.45
N PRO A 508 -10.65 17.89 19.15
CA PRO A 508 -10.97 19.02 18.30
C PRO A 508 -10.49 20.33 18.93
N GLY A 509 -10.02 21.26 18.09
CA GLY A 509 -9.49 22.55 18.55
C GLY A 509 -8.10 22.50 19.18
N CYS A 510 -7.46 21.32 19.21
CA CYS A 510 -6.07 21.18 19.60
C CYS A 510 -5.23 20.71 18.41
N GLU A 511 -4.24 21.52 18.01
CA GLU A 511 -3.37 21.22 16.88
C GLU A 511 -1.90 21.50 17.23
N ASP A 512 -1.02 20.73 16.62
CA ASP A 512 0.39 21.07 16.54
C ASP A 512 0.58 22.04 15.37
N LYS A 513 1.33 23.12 15.57
CA LYS A 513 1.65 24.11 14.53
C LYS A 513 2.86 23.71 13.69
N ASN A 514 3.51 22.59 14.03
CA ASN A 514 4.70 22.11 13.38
C ASN A 514 4.73 20.59 13.31
N VAL A 515 5.10 20.03 12.17
CA VAL A 515 5.09 18.58 11.97
C VAL A 515 6.14 17.85 12.82
N TYR A 516 7.23 18.52 13.21
CA TYR A 516 8.26 17.92 14.06
C TYR A 516 7.91 17.89 15.55
N CYS A 517 6.75 18.43 15.94
CA CYS A 517 6.31 18.40 17.34
C CYS A 517 6.38 17.00 17.94
N GLY A 518 6.04 15.96 17.17
CA GLY A 518 6.13 14.58 17.63
C GLY A 518 7.56 14.13 17.91
N ALA A 519 8.51 14.48 17.05
CA ALA A 519 9.93 14.16 17.24
C ALA A 519 10.50 14.90 18.45
N TRP A 520 10.19 16.19 18.62
CA TRP A 520 10.63 16.96 19.78
C TRP A 520 9.98 16.48 21.09
N ALA A 521 8.73 16.04 21.05
CA ALA A 521 8.09 15.43 22.22
C ALA A 521 8.80 14.14 22.65
N LEU A 522 9.16 13.26 21.70
CA LEU A 522 9.96 12.06 21.96
C LEU A 522 11.37 12.39 22.50
N GLY A 523 11.90 13.56 22.14
CA GLY A 523 13.15 14.10 22.69
C GLY A 523 13.05 14.77 24.06
N ASN A 524 11.93 14.66 24.75
CA ASN A 524 11.67 15.28 26.05
C ASN A 524 11.71 16.82 26.05
N PHE A 525 11.52 17.47 24.90
CA PHE A 525 11.51 18.95 24.83
C PHE A 525 10.25 19.57 25.45
N CYS A 526 9.16 18.80 25.60
CA CYS A 526 7.97 19.24 26.31
C CYS A 526 8.22 19.56 27.80
N THR A 527 9.21 18.90 28.42
CA THR A 527 9.54 19.07 29.85
C THR A 527 10.85 19.83 30.07
N THR A 528 11.67 20.01 29.04
CA THR A 528 12.95 20.73 29.12
C THR A 528 12.70 22.22 29.36
N PRO A 529 13.17 22.82 30.49
CA PRO A 529 12.82 24.20 30.86
C PRO A 529 13.07 25.25 29.78
N ALA A 530 14.18 25.12 29.04
CA ALA A 530 14.56 26.09 28.00
C ALA A 530 13.68 26.03 26.73
N GLN A 531 12.99 24.91 26.46
CA GLN A 531 12.15 24.74 25.27
C GLN A 531 10.65 24.61 25.61
N LYS A 532 10.31 24.34 26.87
CA LYS A 532 8.95 24.11 27.36
C LYS A 532 7.96 25.17 26.87
N GLY A 533 8.24 26.46 27.06
CA GLY A 533 7.33 27.52 26.63
C GLY A 533 7.07 27.56 25.12
N TRP A 534 8.08 27.25 24.30
CA TRP A 534 7.90 27.15 22.85
C TRP A 534 7.07 25.91 22.49
N MET A 535 7.33 24.78 23.13
CA MET A 535 6.60 23.53 22.93
C MET A 535 5.13 23.63 23.34
N GLU A 536 4.82 24.29 24.46
CA GLU A 536 3.44 24.51 24.92
C GLU A 536 2.61 25.36 23.93
N LEU A 537 3.25 26.32 23.26
CA LEU A 537 2.58 27.20 22.30
C LEU A 537 2.37 26.56 20.92
N ASN A 538 3.25 25.63 20.53
CA ASN A 538 3.33 25.11 19.16
C ASN A 538 3.07 23.62 19.03
N CYS A 539 3.18 22.84 20.10
CA CYS A 539 3.17 21.37 20.08
C CYS A 539 2.20 20.77 21.11
N LYS A 540 1.02 21.37 21.26
CA LYS A 540 0.04 20.99 22.30
C LYS A 540 -0.37 19.52 22.21
N LYS A 541 -0.62 19.01 21.00
CA LYS A 541 -1.06 17.64 20.75
C LYS A 541 0.07 16.64 21.00
N SER A 542 1.28 16.96 20.54
CA SER A 542 2.45 16.12 20.81
C SER A 542 2.86 16.11 22.29
N CYS A 543 2.72 17.23 23.00
CA CYS A 543 3.06 17.34 24.42
C CYS A 543 1.93 16.93 25.38
N SER A 544 0.80 16.41 24.87
CA SER A 544 -0.36 16.03 25.69
C SER A 544 -0.87 17.17 26.58
N LEU A 545 -0.97 18.36 25.98
CA LEU A 545 -1.53 19.59 26.57
C LEU A 545 -2.91 19.91 26.01
N CYS A 546 -3.46 18.96 25.27
CA CYS A 546 -4.87 18.78 25.05
C CYS A 546 -5.36 17.74 26.07
#